data_AF-A0A7V9UAI7-F1
#
_entry.id   AF-A0A7V9UAI7-F1
#
_cell.length_a   1.000
_cell.length_b   1.000
_cell.length_c   1.000
_cell.angle_alpha   90.00
_cell.angle_beta   90.00
_cell.angle_gamma   90.00
#
_symmetry.space_group_name_H-M   'P 1'
#
loop_
_entity.id
_entity.type
_entity.pdbx_description
1 polymer ?
#
loop_
_entity_poly.entity_id
_entity_poly.type
_entity_poly.pdbx_seq_one_letter_code
_entity_poly.pdbx_strand_id
1 'polypeptide(L)'
;MTDQPTEPNMTAPTSATAPTKAPTKAPTKGKRGKAGRPSLDDSQKGGKSSPQIAFRVNTAVRSKAQEVAEKEGLNVSQLGRKALKEYLSKH
;
A
#
# COMPACT_ATOMS: atom_id res chain seq x y z
N MET A 1 -12.20 67.25 8.11
CA MET A 1 -12.74 66.10 8.87
C MET A 1 -13.46 65.21 7.88
N THR A 2 -12.91 64.03 7.60
CA THR A 2 -13.55 63.01 6.76
C THR A 2 -13.59 61.75 7.61
N ASP A 3 -14.75 61.46 8.18
CA ASP A 3 -14.99 60.27 9.00
C ASP A 3 -14.95 59.02 8.11
N GLN A 4 -13.97 58.14 8.36
CA GLN A 4 -13.98 56.78 7.84
C GLN A 4 -14.68 55.85 8.86
N PRO A 5 -15.64 55.02 8.44
CA PRO A 5 -16.19 53.99 9.31
C PRO A 5 -15.20 52.82 9.45
N THR A 6 -14.78 52.57 10.69
CA THR A 6 -14.05 51.38 11.13
C THR A 6 -14.90 50.13 10.92
N GLU A 7 -14.49 49.23 10.04
CA GLU A 7 -15.05 47.88 10.00
C GLU A 7 -14.51 47.04 11.18
N PRO A 8 -15.37 46.36 11.96
CA PRO A 8 -14.91 45.43 12.98
C PRO A 8 -14.39 44.14 12.32
N ASN A 9 -13.06 43.96 12.39
CA ASN A 9 -12.38 42.71 12.05
C ASN A 9 -12.92 41.57 12.93
N MET A 10 -13.84 40.77 12.41
CA MET A 10 -14.32 39.57 13.06
C MET A 10 -13.25 38.48 12.98
N THR A 11 -12.37 38.43 13.98
CA THR A 11 -11.61 37.24 14.32
C THR A 11 -12.56 36.08 14.61
N ALA A 12 -12.63 35.11 13.70
CA ALA A 12 -13.22 33.81 13.96
C ALA A 12 -12.16 32.89 14.60
N PRO A 13 -12.37 32.39 15.83
CA PRO A 13 -11.59 31.29 16.37
C PRO A 13 -12.28 29.97 16.03
N THR A 14 -11.77 29.23 15.05
CA THR A 14 -12.08 27.80 14.93
C THR A 14 -10.81 26.96 14.84
N SER A 15 -10.58 26.30 15.97
CA SER A 15 -9.58 25.30 16.24
C SER A 15 -9.51 24.19 15.19
N ALA A 16 -8.28 23.80 14.90
CA ALA A 16 -7.83 22.42 14.72
C ALA A 16 -8.62 21.52 13.76
N THR A 17 -8.05 21.28 12.58
CA THR A 17 -8.10 19.94 11.97
C THR A 17 -6.69 19.56 11.55
N ALA A 18 -6.17 18.55 12.24
CA ALA A 18 -4.86 17.97 12.02
C ALA A 18 -4.71 17.49 10.56
N PRO A 19 -3.58 17.72 9.88
CA PRO A 19 -3.25 16.92 8.73
C PRO A 19 -3.07 15.47 9.20
N THR A 20 -3.94 14.60 8.71
CA THR A 20 -3.89 13.16 8.84
C THR A 20 -2.46 12.67 8.70
N LYS A 21 -1.98 12.05 9.78
CA LYS A 21 -0.69 11.36 9.89
C LYS A 21 -0.54 10.39 8.71
N ALA A 22 0.26 10.76 7.71
CA ALA A 22 0.82 9.79 6.78
C ALA A 22 1.52 8.71 7.60
N PRO A 23 1.36 7.41 7.31
CA PRO A 23 2.23 6.41 7.90
C PRO A 23 3.62 6.57 7.27
N THR A 24 4.42 7.50 7.80
CA THR A 24 5.86 7.51 7.60
C THR A 24 6.38 6.21 8.20
N LYS A 25 6.56 5.18 7.37
CA LYS A 25 7.36 4.02 7.75
C LYS A 25 8.74 4.55 8.11
N ALA A 26 9.04 4.54 9.41
CA ALA A 26 10.37 4.85 9.91
C ALA A 26 11.40 3.96 9.17
N PRO A 27 12.59 4.47 8.84
CA PRO A 27 13.68 3.62 8.37
C PRO A 27 14.04 2.67 9.51
N THR A 28 13.57 1.42 9.43
CA THR A 28 13.98 0.38 10.38
C THR A 28 15.47 0.14 10.19
N LYS A 29 16.24 0.55 11.20
CA LYS A 29 17.66 0.28 11.39
C LYS A 29 17.97 -1.15 10.98
N GLY A 30 18.66 -1.32 9.84
CA GLY A 30 19.04 -2.62 9.31
C GLY A 30 19.85 -3.39 10.33
N LYS A 31 19.21 -4.36 11.01
CA LYS A 31 19.91 -5.32 11.85
C LYS A 31 20.74 -6.16 10.90
N ARG A 32 22.04 -5.88 10.83
CA ARG A 32 23.04 -6.67 10.08
C ARG A 32 23.17 -8.05 10.75
N GLY A 33 22.14 -8.88 10.61
CA GLY A 33 22.25 -10.30 10.89
C GLY A 33 23.19 -10.91 9.86
N LYS A 34 24.14 -11.74 10.33
CA LYS A 34 25.03 -12.57 9.52
C LYS A 34 24.33 -13.00 8.23
N ALA A 35 24.90 -12.63 7.09
CA ALA A 35 24.37 -12.91 5.77
C ALA A 35 24.47 -14.41 5.44
N GLY A 36 23.58 -15.21 6.02
CA GLY A 36 23.21 -16.51 5.46
C GLY A 36 22.29 -16.30 4.27
N ARG A 37 22.38 -17.19 3.26
CA ARG A 37 21.42 -17.22 2.14
C ARG A 37 20.01 -17.36 2.72
N PRO A 38 19.02 -16.54 2.29
CA PRO A 38 17.65 -16.74 2.71
C PRO A 38 17.22 -18.17 2.36
N SER A 39 16.67 -18.89 3.35
CA SER A 39 16.12 -20.21 3.13
C SER A 39 14.87 -20.10 2.24
N LEU A 40 14.72 -21.02 1.28
CA LEU A 40 13.51 -21.18 0.47
C LEU A 40 12.43 -22.01 1.18
N ASP A 41 12.74 -22.50 2.38
CA ASP A 41 11.85 -23.36 3.14
C ASP A 41 10.75 -22.55 3.84
N ASP A 42 9.50 -22.81 3.47
CA ASP A 42 8.30 -22.18 4.06
C ASP A 42 8.18 -22.45 5.58
N SER A 43 8.91 -23.43 6.14
CA SER A 43 8.91 -23.75 7.57
C SER A 43 9.63 -22.70 8.43
N GLN A 44 10.42 -21.81 7.83
CA GLN A 44 10.98 -20.67 8.55
C GLN A 44 9.96 -19.53 8.62
N LYS A 45 9.15 -19.54 9.69
CA LYS A 45 8.17 -18.51 10.11
C LYS A 45 8.75 -17.09 10.31
N GLY A 46 10.00 -16.85 9.91
CA GLY A 46 10.71 -15.57 9.92
C GLY A 46 11.49 -15.28 8.61
N GLY A 47 11.24 -16.06 7.55
CA GLY A 47 11.82 -15.87 6.22
C GLY A 47 11.37 -14.56 5.60
N LYS A 48 12.34 -13.76 5.16
CA LYS A 48 12.16 -12.45 4.52
C LYS A 48 11.22 -12.58 3.32
N SER A 49 10.34 -11.57 3.14
CA SER A 49 9.31 -11.46 2.08
C SER A 49 9.58 -12.29 0.83
N SER A 50 8.59 -13.06 0.40
CA SER A 50 8.57 -13.75 -0.89
C SER A 50 8.98 -12.80 -2.03
N PRO A 51 9.75 -13.28 -3.03
CA PRO A 51 10.10 -12.46 -4.20
C PRO A 51 8.84 -11.91 -4.88
N GLN A 52 8.90 -10.65 -5.28
CA GLN A 52 7.81 -9.99 -5.99
C GLN A 52 8.03 -10.07 -7.50
N ILE A 53 7.03 -10.55 -8.22
CA ILE A 53 7.03 -10.59 -9.69
C ILE A 53 6.11 -9.45 -10.17
N ALA A 54 6.66 -8.56 -10.98
CA ALA A 54 5.90 -7.47 -11.60
C ALA A 54 5.48 -7.86 -13.02
N PHE A 55 4.18 -7.99 -13.26
CA PHE A 55 3.64 -8.24 -14.59
C PHE A 55 3.33 -6.93 -15.31
N ARG A 56 3.76 -6.83 -16.56
CA ARG A 56 3.31 -5.78 -17.47
C ARG A 56 2.08 -6.28 -18.20
N VAL A 57 0.95 -5.62 -17.99
CA VAL A 57 -0.32 -5.92 -18.64
C VAL A 57 -0.95 -4.63 -19.16
N ASN A 58 -1.81 -4.75 -20.17
CA ASN A 58 -2.59 -3.60 -20.62
C ASN A 58 -3.63 -3.18 -19.56
N THR A 59 -4.22 -2.00 -19.74
CA THR A 59 -5.18 -1.42 -18.78
C THR A 59 -6.46 -2.25 -18.69
N ALA A 60 -6.94 -2.80 -19.80
CA ALA A 60 -8.14 -3.63 -19.84
C ALA A 60 -8.01 -4.90 -18.98
N VAL A 61 -6.87 -5.60 -19.06
CA VAL A 61 -6.57 -6.78 -18.24
C VAL A 61 -6.43 -6.39 -16.78
N ARG A 62 -5.77 -5.27 -16.49
CA ARG A 62 -5.65 -4.76 -15.12
C ARG A 62 -7.02 -4.50 -14.49
N SER A 63 -7.92 -3.81 -15.20
CA SER A 63 -9.27 -3.53 -14.70
C SER A 63 -10.07 -4.80 -14.43
N LYS A 64 -10.03 -5.77 -15.36
CA LYS A 64 -10.69 -7.07 -15.17
C LYS A 64 -10.12 -7.83 -13.98
N ALA A 65 -8.80 -7.85 -13.80
CA ALA A 65 -8.16 -8.50 -12.67
C ALA A 65 -8.60 -7.89 -11.33
N GLN A 66 -8.81 -6.57 -11.30
CA GLN A 66 -9.29 -5.87 -10.12
C GLN A 66 -10.75 -6.22 -9.80
N GLU A 67 -11.63 -6.20 -10.80
CA GLU A 67 -13.04 -6.59 -10.64
C GLU A 67 -13.17 -8.04 -10.12
N VAL A 68 -12.39 -8.97 -10.66
CA VAL A 68 -12.39 -10.37 -10.21
C VAL A 68 -11.87 -10.50 -8.78
N ALA A 69 -10.79 -9.78 -8.45
CA ALA A 69 -10.24 -9.79 -7.11
C ALA A 69 -11.26 -9.27 -6.08
N GLU A 70 -11.97 -8.19 -6.39
CA GLU A 70 -13.02 -7.63 -5.54
C GLU A 70 -14.19 -8.62 -5.33
N LYS A 71 -14.64 -9.28 -6.40
CA LYS A 71 -15.69 -10.32 -6.32
C LYS A 71 -15.29 -11.50 -5.43
N GLU A 72 -14.02 -11.88 -5.43
CA GLU A 72 -13.50 -12.97 -4.60
C GLU A 72 -13.05 -12.52 -3.19
N GLY A 73 -13.11 -11.22 -2.89
CA GLY A 73 -12.61 -10.67 -1.62
C GLY A 73 -11.07 -10.76 -1.48
N LEU A 74 -10.36 -10.83 -2.60
CA LEU A 74 -8.90 -10.92 -2.68
C LEU A 74 -8.30 -9.61 -3.17
N ASN A 75 -6.99 -9.43 -2.97
CA ASN A 75 -6.24 -8.43 -3.73
C ASN A 75 -5.66 -9.03 -5.03
N VAL A 76 -5.30 -8.16 -5.98
CA VAL A 76 -4.77 -8.56 -7.29
C VAL A 76 -3.53 -9.46 -7.18
N SER A 77 -2.67 -9.26 -6.17
CA SER A 77 -1.47 -10.10 -5.96
C SER A 77 -1.82 -11.50 -5.45
N GLN A 78 -2.86 -11.64 -4.63
CA GLN A 78 -3.38 -12.93 -4.17
C GLN A 78 -4.06 -13.67 -5.32
N LEU A 79 -4.88 -12.98 -6.11
CA LEU A 79 -5.51 -13.53 -7.32
C LEU A 79 -4.43 -14.03 -8.30
N GLY A 80 -3.39 -13.24 -8.55
CA GLY A 80 -2.28 -13.63 -9.42
C GLY A 80 -1.54 -14.87 -8.93
N ARG A 81 -1.29 -14.98 -7.61
CA ARG A 81 -0.69 -16.20 -7.02
C ARG A 81 -1.58 -17.42 -7.17
N LYS A 82 -2.88 -17.28 -6.93
CA LYS A 82 -3.87 -18.35 -7.08
C LYS A 82 -3.91 -18.83 -8.54
N ALA A 83 -4.06 -17.91 -9.48
CA ALA A 83 -4.11 -18.20 -10.91
C ALA A 83 -2.82 -18.89 -11.39
N LEU A 84 -1.65 -18.41 -10.97
CA LEU A 84 -0.37 -19.04 -11.32
C LEU A 84 -0.25 -20.47 -10.76
N LYS A 85 -0.64 -20.68 -9.48
CA LYS A 85 -0.64 -22.02 -8.87
C LYS A 85 -1.58 -22.95 -9.62
N GLU A 86 -2.80 -22.53 -9.91
CA GLU A 86 -3.77 -23.33 -10.67
C GLU A 86 -3.28 -23.65 -12.08
N TYR A 87 -2.65 -22.70 -12.77
CA TYR A 87 -2.08 -22.92 -14.09
C TYR A 87 -1.00 -24.00 -14.06
N LEU A 88 -0.08 -23.92 -13.08
CA LEU A 88 1.01 -24.88 -12.90
C LEU A 88 0.55 -26.25 -12.41
N SER A 89 -0.60 -26.34 -11.74
CA SER A 89 -1.17 -27.64 -11.34
C SER A 89 -1.89 -28.36 -12.48
N LYS A 90 -2.25 -27.63 -13.55
CA LYS A 90 -2.96 -28.17 -14.72
C LYS A 90 -2.02 -28.58 -15.86
N HIS A 91 -0.72 -28.28 -15.74
CA HIS A 91 0.32 -28.58 -16.73
C HIS A 91 1.45 -29.36 -16.06
#